data_AF-F3B1Q4-F1
#
_entry.id   AF-F3B1Q4-F1
#
_cell.length_a   1.000
_cell.length_b   1.000
_cell.length_c   1.000
_cell.angle_alpha   90.00
_cell.angle_beta   90.00
_cell.angle_gamma   90.00
#
_symmetry.space_group_name_H-M   'P 1'
#
loop_
_entity.id
_entity.type
_entity.pdbx_description
1 polymer ?
#
loop_
_entity_poly.entity_id
_entity_poly.type
_entity_poly.pdbx_seq_one_letter_code
_entity_poly.pdbx_strand_id
1 'polypeptide(L)' 'MKCPYCGNDMEEGRIPTDRYNLKWEPMDGGIIQSVFNIGKKNIELTSFLDNKQCVAYLCRDCKKIVIDVE' A
#
# COMPACT_ATOMS: atom_id res chain seq x y z
N MET A 1 -10.89 -9.15 6.86
CA MET A 1 -10.20 -9.90 5.78
C MET A 1 -9.59 -11.18 6.35
N LYS A 2 -9.44 -12.26 5.56
CA LYS A 2 -8.66 -13.46 5.93
C LYS A 2 -7.22 -13.32 5.42
N CYS A 3 -6.24 -13.69 6.23
CA CYS A 3 -4.83 -13.64 5.85
C CYS A 3 -4.57 -14.62 4.68
N PRO A 4 -4.03 -14.15 3.55
CA PRO A 4 -3.79 -15.02 2.38
C PRO A 4 -2.65 -16.03 2.61
N TYR A 5 -1.90 -15.91 3.71
CA TYR A 5 -0.77 -16.78 4.03
C TYR A 5 -1.12 -17.87 5.06
N CYS A 6 -1.89 -17.54 6.10
CA CYS A 6 -2.22 -18.48 7.18
C CYS A 6 -3.73 -18.75 7.34
N GLY A 7 -4.60 -18.02 6.65
CA GLY A 7 -6.06 -18.18 6.75
C GLY A 7 -6.72 -17.59 8.00
N ASN A 8 -5.95 -17.03 8.95
CA ASN A 8 -6.51 -16.41 10.16
C ASN A 8 -7.18 -15.07 9.87
N ASP A 9 -8.05 -14.63 10.78
CA ASP A 9 -8.64 -13.28 10.72
C ASP A 9 -7.56 -12.20 10.86
N MET A 10 -7.73 -11.12 10.09
CA MET A 10 -6.84 -9.98 10.10
C MET A 10 -7.50 -8.78 10.80
N GLU A 11 -6.67 -8.01 11.52
CA GLU A 11 -7.06 -6.75 12.15
C GLU A 11 -7.18 -5.65 11.08
N GLU A 12 -8.35 -5.03 10.97
CA GLU A 12 -8.54 -3.86 10.10
C GLU A 12 -7.96 -2.61 10.77
N GLY A 13 -7.23 -1.82 10.00
CA GLY A 13 -6.66 -0.56 10.43
C GLY A 13 -6.52 0.43 9.27
N ARG A 14 -5.97 1.61 9.58
CA ARG A 14 -5.67 2.64 8.58
C ARG A 14 -4.20 3.02 8.61
N ILE A 15 -3.63 3.26 7.43
CA ILE A 15 -2.35 3.94 7.29
C ILE A 15 -2.65 5.42 7.07
N PRO A 16 -2.37 6.30 8.05
CA PRO A 16 -2.69 7.71 7.93
C PRO A 16 -1.78 8.40 6.91
N THR A 17 -2.31 9.40 6.24
CA THR A 17 -1.52 10.36 5.47
C THR A 17 -0.76 11.28 6.44
N ASP A 18 0.52 11.54 6.15
CA ASP A 18 1.32 12.56 6.83
C ASP A 18 1.69 13.68 5.82
N ARG A 19 2.84 14.34 5.95
CA ARG A 19 3.27 15.45 5.07
C ARG A 19 3.31 15.11 3.58
N TYR A 20 3.58 13.86 3.22
CA TYR A 20 3.65 13.41 1.83
C TYR A 20 2.74 12.20 1.61
N ASN A 21 2.19 12.10 0.40
CA ASN A 21 1.40 10.95 -0.03
C ASN A 21 2.26 9.69 0.01
N LEU A 22 1.73 8.62 0.58
CA LEU A 22 2.39 7.32 0.59
C LEU A 22 2.07 6.61 -0.72
N LYS A 23 3.12 6.08 -1.37
CA LYS A 23 3.01 5.36 -2.63
C LYS A 23 3.75 4.04 -2.56
N TRP A 24 3.20 3.03 -3.21
CA TRP A 24 3.94 1.82 -3.53
C TRP A 24 4.72 2.06 -4.82
N GLU A 25 6.00 1.70 -4.79
CA GLU A 25 6.90 1.77 -5.96
C GLU A 25 7.61 0.42 -6.12
N PRO A 26 7.81 -0.06 -7.36
CA PRO A 26 8.58 -1.28 -7.60
C PRO A 26 10.06 -1.05 -7.22
N MET A 27 10.67 -1.96 -6.45
CA MET A 27 12.07 -1.85 -6.03
C MET A 27 13.06 -1.78 -7.20
N ASP A 28 12.76 -2.46 -8.32
CA ASP A 28 13.63 -2.52 -9.50
C ASP A 28 13.40 -1.36 -10.49
N GLY A 29 12.51 -0.42 -10.15
CA GLY A 29 12.25 0.77 -10.95
C GLY A 29 13.31 1.84 -10.72
N GLY A 30 14.40 1.82 -11.47
CA GLY A 30 15.39 2.91 -11.42
C GLY A 30 14.75 4.29 -11.69
N ILE A 31 15.48 5.37 -11.39
CA ILE A 31 15.03 6.78 -11.57
C ILE A 31 14.41 7.03 -12.96
N ILE A 32 14.89 6.33 -13.98
CA ILE A 32 14.41 6.43 -15.36
C ILE A 32 12.97 5.88 -15.50
N GLN A 33 12.63 4.79 -14.80
CA GLN A 33 11.30 4.20 -14.84
C GLN A 33 10.26 5.05 -14.11
N SER A 34 10.65 5.67 -12.99
CA SER A 34 9.80 6.59 -12.22
C SER A 34 9.59 7.94 -12.91
N VAL A 35 10.60 8.45 -13.63
CA VAL A 35 10.50 9.72 -14.38
C VAL A 35 9.76 9.57 -15.70
N PHE A 36 9.98 8.47 -16.44
CA PHE A 36 9.42 8.29 -17.78
C PHE A 36 8.13 7.45 -17.81
N ASN A 37 7.64 6.95 -16.66
CA ASN A 37 6.44 6.09 -16.57
C ASN A 37 6.50 4.85 -17.51
N ILE A 38 7.70 4.34 -17.81
CA ILE A 38 7.92 3.21 -18.70
C ILE A 38 7.85 1.91 -17.88
N GLY A 39 6.63 1.45 -17.55
CA GLY A 39 6.41 0.17 -16.85
C GLY A 39 5.44 0.25 -15.68
N LYS A 40 5.58 -0.69 -14.72
CA LYS A 40 4.72 -0.84 -13.53
C LYS A 40 4.54 0.53 -12.84
N LYS A 41 3.33 1.06 -12.87
CA LYS A 41 3.00 2.38 -12.32
C LYS A 41 3.08 2.36 -10.80
N ASN A 42 3.49 3.49 -10.23
CA ASN A 42 3.33 3.75 -8.80
C ASN A 42 1.85 3.68 -8.41
N ILE A 43 1.57 3.15 -7.23
CA ILE A 43 0.20 3.10 -6.69
C ILE A 43 0.12 4.08 -5.53
N GLU A 44 -0.74 5.08 -5.66
CA GLU A 44 -0.99 6.06 -4.60
C GLU A 44 -1.91 5.45 -3.53
N LEU A 45 -1.35 5.25 -2.34
CA LEU A 45 -2.04 4.63 -1.20
C LEU A 45 -2.81 5.69 -0.40
N THR A 46 -2.27 6.90 -0.28
CA THR A 46 -2.91 8.00 0.42
C THR A 46 -2.83 9.30 -0.38
N SER A 47 -3.81 10.18 -0.22
CA SER A 47 -3.81 11.52 -0.81
C SER A 47 -4.32 12.53 0.22
N PHE A 48 -3.49 13.53 0.55
CA PHE A 48 -3.93 14.62 1.42
C PHE A 48 -5.01 15.48 0.74
N LEU A 49 -4.85 15.76 -0.55
CA LEU A 49 -5.76 16.59 -1.33
C LEU A 49 -7.15 15.96 -1.44
N ASP A 50 -7.20 14.64 -1.66
CA ASP A 50 -8.45 13.90 -1.84
C ASP A 50 -8.97 13.28 -0.53
N ASN A 51 -8.29 13.56 0.61
CA ASN A 51 -8.52 12.93 1.91
C ASN A 51 -8.62 11.39 1.83
N LYS A 52 -7.89 10.79 0.89
CA LYS A 52 -7.85 9.34 0.69
C LYS A 52 -7.04 8.72 1.83
N GLN A 53 -7.71 7.95 2.68
CA GLN A 53 -7.10 7.12 3.72
C GLN A 53 -6.89 5.71 3.17
N CYS A 54 -5.76 5.09 3.51
CA CYS A 54 -5.46 3.72 3.10
C CYS A 54 -5.97 2.74 4.17
N VAL A 55 -7.03 1.98 3.85
CA VAL A 55 -7.46 0.84 4.68
C VAL A 55 -6.50 -0.32 4.46
N ALA A 56 -6.06 -0.93 5.55
CA ALA A 56 -5.09 -2.02 5.52
C ALA A 56 -5.44 -3.08 6.56
N TYR A 57 -5.02 -4.31 6.30
CA TYR A 57 -5.29 -5.45 7.17
C TYR A 57 -4.00 -6.03 7.70
N LEU A 58 -3.85 -6.10 9.02
CA LEU A 58 -2.67 -6.64 9.69
C LEU A 58 -2.95 -8.05 10.20
N CYS A 59 -2.18 -9.02 9.71
CA CYS A 59 -2.08 -10.34 10.33
C CYS A 59 -0.96 -10.30 11.38
N ARG A 60 -1.32 -10.40 12.66
CA ARG A 60 -0.36 -10.40 13.78
C ARG A 60 0.53 -11.64 13.79
N ASP A 61 0.00 -12.79 13.37
CA ASP A 61 0.75 -14.06 13.34
C ASP A 61 1.84 -14.04 12.28
N CYS A 62 1.49 -13.69 11.04
CA CYS A 62 2.43 -13.63 9.92
C CYS A 62 3.27 -12.34 9.90
N LYS A 63 2.90 -11.34 10.70
CA LYS A 63 3.49 -9.99 10.72
C LYS A 63 3.49 -9.34 9.33
N LYS A 64 2.37 -9.48 8.61
CA LYS A 64 2.17 -8.93 7.25
C LYS A 64 0.99 -7.98 7.24
N ILE A 65 1.13 -6.91 6.46
CA ILE A 65 0.03 -6.00 6.12
C ILE A 65 -0.38 -6.29 4.67
N VAL A 66 -1.69 -6.39 4.44
CA VAL A 66 -2.29 -6.50 3.12
C VAL A 66 -3.11 -5.25 2.84
N ILE A 67 -3.00 -4.72 1.64
CA ILE A 67 -3.70 -3.52 1.18
C ILE A 67 -4.33 -3.87 -0.15
N ASP A 68 -5.64 -3.73 -0.24
CA ASP A 68 -6.35 -3.81 -1.51
C ASP A 68 -6.18 -2.47 -2.24
N VAL A 69 -5.77 -2.53 -3.49
CA VAL A 69 -5.39 -1.34 -4.29
C VAL A 69 -6.45 -0.94 -5.32
N GLU A 70 -7.52 -1.72 -5.46
CA GLU A 70 -8.65 -1.55 -6.40
C GLU A 70 -9.97 -2.05 -5.79
#